data_AF-A0A2S7CAP3-F1
#
_entry.id   AF-A0A2S7CAP3-F1
#
_cell.length_a   1.000
_cell.length_b   1.000
_cell.length_c   1.000
_cell.angle_alpha   90.00
_cell.angle_beta   90.00
_cell.angle_gamma   90.00
#
_symmetry.space_group_name_H-M   'P 1'
#
loop_
_entity.id
_entity.type
_entity.pdbx_description
1 polymer ?
#
loop_
_entity_poly.entity_id
_entity_poly.type
_entity_poly.pdbx_seq_one_letter_code
_entity_poly.pdbx_strand_id
1 'polypeptide(L)'
;MGHLVHQATSVGTTTFARELLGEGLFAAFRQLPPEAVVALQAVSGTLQMALHTLRANRENRNPDAAARGFHNLSLEQWNALSSDEQANKRAEQKHYSELVTRLALGGILSNIAVGAAGKSAGQPEMAARLLASDVKIAAYAAARDTIQATFRMVGMRGPTNGGISDPHITSAGRFYGMANVLTNLTANELSSPDLATARQRWAGLNSPFNKGRATNVIVRQSAVSAALNLAMETLDWLNVTQHEADEAGTQQFLDPALKGKREDYARVMDQSITRTAAINSNIALGTAINMIGAWVGLSPTRSALLSNTVSGVAAGMQYKTIGATWQAEAAVREAEALRSQAE
;
A
#
# COMPACT_ATOMS: atom_id res chain seq x y z
N MET A 1 -22.72 -3.59 -2.68
CA MET A 1 -22.59 -4.65 -1.65
C MET A 1 -21.39 -5.57 -1.90
N GLY A 2 -21.17 -6.10 -3.11
CA GLY A 2 -20.03 -7.00 -3.39
C GLY A 2 -18.65 -6.42 -3.00
N HIS A 3 -18.37 -5.17 -3.36
CA HIS A 3 -17.12 -4.48 -2.99
C HIS A 3 -16.87 -4.42 -1.49
N LEU A 4 -17.90 -4.07 -0.72
CA LEU A 4 -17.80 -4.00 0.74
C LEU A 4 -17.42 -5.36 1.34
N VAL A 5 -18.03 -6.46 0.87
CA VAL A 5 -17.70 -7.81 1.34
C VAL A 5 -16.25 -8.17 1.00
N HIS A 6 -15.84 -7.93 -0.25
CA HIS A 6 -14.48 -8.23 -0.70
C HIS A 6 -13.42 -7.44 0.08
N GLN A 7 -13.64 -6.14 0.31
CA GLN A 7 -12.73 -5.31 1.09
C GLN A 7 -12.81 -5.63 2.58
N ALA A 8 -13.97 -6.02 3.13
CA ALA A 8 -14.07 -6.41 4.54
C ALA A 8 -13.16 -7.58 4.85
N THR A 9 -13.14 -8.59 3.97
CA THR A 9 -12.25 -9.73 4.09
C THR A 9 -10.80 -9.38 3.77
N SER A 10 -10.51 -8.76 2.62
CA SER A 10 -9.12 -8.57 2.17
C SER A 10 -8.39 -7.40 2.82
N VAL A 11 -9.11 -6.34 3.21
CA VAL A 11 -8.57 -5.11 3.81
C VAL A 11 -8.92 -5.03 5.29
N GLY A 12 -10.20 -5.16 5.65
CA GLY A 12 -10.65 -4.96 7.03
C GLY A 12 -9.96 -5.93 8.00
N THR A 13 -10.05 -7.23 7.74
CA THR A 13 -9.44 -8.25 8.62
C THR A 13 -7.91 -8.14 8.66
N THR A 14 -7.27 -7.91 7.52
CA THR A 14 -5.80 -7.81 7.43
C THR A 14 -5.29 -6.53 8.06
N THR A 15 -6.03 -5.41 7.98
CA THR A 15 -5.70 -4.16 8.68
C THR A 15 -5.79 -4.34 10.19
N PHE A 16 -6.87 -4.97 10.67
CA PHE A 16 -7.02 -5.27 12.09
C PHE A 16 -5.84 -6.11 12.61
N ALA A 17 -5.52 -7.19 11.91
CA ALA A 17 -4.39 -8.06 12.23
C ALA A 17 -3.04 -7.31 12.18
N ARG A 18 -2.84 -6.48 11.15
CA ARG A 18 -1.64 -5.64 11.00
C ARG A 18 -1.42 -4.72 12.18
N GLU A 19 -2.46 -4.05 12.67
CA GLU A 19 -2.30 -3.12 13.80
C GLU A 19 -1.92 -3.86 15.09
N LEU A 20 -2.54 -5.01 15.36
CA LEU A 20 -2.15 -5.85 16.51
C LEU A 20 -0.73 -6.41 16.38
N LEU A 21 -0.38 -6.89 15.19
CA LEU A 21 0.97 -7.37 14.87
C LEU A 21 2.00 -6.26 15.09
N GLY A 22 1.69 -5.03 14.67
CA GLY A 22 2.57 -3.87 14.86
C GLY A 22 2.89 -3.59 16.31
N GLU A 23 1.90 -3.62 17.21
CA GLU A 23 2.13 -3.41 18.64
C GLU A 23 2.96 -4.55 19.26
N GLY A 24 2.73 -5.79 18.83
CA GLY A 24 3.52 -6.95 19.25
C GLY A 24 4.97 -6.90 18.77
N LEU A 25 5.20 -6.57 17.50
CA LEU A 25 6.53 -6.41 16.90
C LEU A 25 7.30 -5.28 17.58
N PHE A 26 6.63 -4.15 17.83
CA PHE A 26 7.23 -3.03 18.55
C PHE A 26 7.68 -3.45 19.96
N ALA A 27 6.81 -4.14 20.71
CA ALA A 27 7.12 -4.63 22.05
C ALA A 27 8.31 -5.60 22.07
N ALA A 28 8.50 -6.39 21.01
CA ALA A 28 9.63 -7.28 20.85
C ALA A 28 10.91 -6.52 20.46
N PHE A 29 10.86 -5.68 19.41
CA PHE A 29 12.04 -4.98 18.89
C PHE A 29 12.63 -3.98 19.88
N ARG A 30 11.81 -3.35 20.73
CA ARG A 30 12.32 -2.42 21.75
C ARG A 30 13.17 -3.07 22.84
N GLN A 31 13.17 -4.41 22.93
CA GLN A 31 14.04 -5.13 23.87
C GLN A 31 15.47 -5.27 23.34
N LEU A 32 15.68 -4.98 22.05
CA LEU A 32 16.99 -5.01 21.41
C LEU A 32 17.69 -3.66 21.58
N PRO A 33 19.03 -3.63 21.58
CA PRO A 33 19.78 -2.39 21.47
C PRO A 33 19.35 -1.59 20.22
N PRO A 34 19.19 -0.26 20.29
CA PRO A 34 18.79 0.55 19.14
C PRO A 34 19.66 0.32 17.89
N GLU A 35 20.95 0.12 18.09
CA GLU A 35 21.93 -0.15 17.03
C GLU A 35 21.63 -1.47 16.31
N ALA A 36 21.19 -2.50 17.04
CA ALA A 36 20.76 -3.78 16.46
C ALA A 36 19.44 -3.63 15.68
N VAL A 37 18.51 -2.78 16.14
CA VAL A 37 17.26 -2.51 15.44
C VAL A 37 17.50 -1.77 14.13
N VAL A 38 18.40 -0.78 14.12
CA VAL A 38 18.83 -0.10 12.88
C VAL A 38 19.51 -1.07 11.91
N ALA A 39 20.34 -2.00 12.41
CA ALA A 39 20.91 -3.05 11.56
C ALA A 39 19.82 -3.95 10.94
N LEU A 40 18.81 -4.35 11.71
CA LEU A 40 17.66 -5.11 11.20
C LEU A 40 16.84 -4.32 10.17
N GLN A 41 16.72 -3.00 10.34
CA GLN A 41 16.11 -2.10 9.37
C GLN A 41 16.86 -2.13 8.03
N ALA A 42 18.20 -2.09 8.05
CA ALA A 42 19.02 -2.20 6.85
C ALA A 42 18.88 -3.57 6.16
N VAL A 43 18.83 -4.66 6.94
CA VAL A 43 18.58 -6.01 6.42
C VAL A 43 17.20 -6.11 5.77
N SER A 44 16.16 -5.65 6.46
CA SER A 44 14.79 -5.62 5.92
C SER A 44 14.71 -4.81 4.64
N GLY A 45 15.33 -3.62 4.62
CA GLY A 45 15.42 -2.78 3.43
C GLY A 45 16.11 -3.47 2.26
N THR A 46 17.22 -4.17 2.51
CA THR A 46 17.93 -4.93 1.47
C THR A 46 17.06 -6.03 0.88
N LEU A 47 16.34 -6.79 1.72
CA LEU A 47 15.40 -7.81 1.27
C LEU A 47 14.25 -7.21 0.45
N GLN A 48 13.69 -6.07 0.88
CA GLN A 48 12.67 -5.35 0.11
C GLN A 48 13.21 -4.92 -1.26
N MET A 49 14.42 -4.40 -1.34
CA MET A 49 15.02 -4.02 -2.63
C MET A 49 15.26 -5.22 -3.55
N ALA A 50 15.65 -6.37 -3.00
CA ALA A 50 15.74 -7.61 -3.79
C ALA A 50 14.37 -8.04 -4.36
N LEU A 51 13.30 -7.89 -3.58
CA LEU A 51 11.94 -8.11 -4.06
C LEU A 51 11.54 -7.12 -5.16
N HIS A 52 11.92 -5.85 -5.06
CA HIS A 52 11.69 -4.86 -6.12
C HIS A 52 12.40 -5.23 -7.43
N THR A 53 13.62 -5.78 -7.35
CA THR A 53 14.32 -6.32 -8.52
C THR A 53 13.56 -7.50 -9.13
N LEU A 54 13.07 -8.42 -8.31
CA LEU A 54 12.26 -9.55 -8.78
C LEU A 54 10.98 -9.07 -9.47
N ARG A 55 10.25 -8.12 -8.87
CA ARG A 55 9.05 -7.50 -9.45
C ARG A 55 9.35 -6.88 -10.81
N ALA A 56 10.39 -6.04 -10.91
CA ALA A 56 10.78 -5.39 -12.15
C ALA A 56 11.14 -6.42 -13.25
N ASN A 57 11.89 -7.48 -12.89
CA ASN A 57 12.21 -8.55 -13.82
C ASN A 57 10.96 -9.29 -14.31
N ARG A 58 9.98 -9.53 -13.42
CA ARG A 58 8.73 -10.20 -13.78
C ARG A 58 7.90 -9.38 -14.75
N GLU A 59 7.85 -8.06 -14.58
CA GLU A 59 7.16 -7.13 -15.47
C GLU A 59 7.87 -7.03 -16.83
N ASN A 60 9.21 -7.02 -16.84
CA ASN A 60 10.02 -6.94 -18.07
C ASN A 60 9.98 -8.20 -18.96
N ARG A 61 9.33 -9.28 -18.52
CA ARG A 61 9.16 -10.50 -19.36
C ARG A 61 8.38 -10.23 -20.64
N ASN A 62 7.43 -9.29 -20.59
CA ASN A 62 6.65 -8.88 -21.74
C ASN A 62 6.44 -7.36 -21.75
N PRO A 63 7.39 -6.58 -22.30
CA PRO A 63 7.34 -5.11 -22.28
C PRO A 63 6.12 -4.53 -23.01
N ASP A 64 5.63 -5.21 -24.06
CA ASP A 64 4.45 -4.77 -24.80
C ASP A 64 3.17 -4.99 -23.98
N ALA A 65 3.02 -6.15 -23.33
CA ALA A 65 1.90 -6.37 -22.41
C ALA A 65 1.94 -5.41 -21.22
N ALA A 66 3.13 -5.13 -20.67
CA ALA A 66 3.31 -4.16 -19.60
C ALA A 66 2.85 -2.76 -20.04
N ALA A 67 3.33 -2.28 -21.19
CA ALA A 67 2.94 -0.98 -21.73
C ALA A 67 1.44 -0.91 -22.05
N ARG A 68 0.88 -1.94 -22.67
CA ARG A 68 -0.57 -2.01 -22.95
C ARG A 68 -1.39 -1.94 -21.66
N GLY A 69 -1.06 -2.74 -20.66
CA GLY A 69 -1.75 -2.73 -19.36
C GLY A 69 -1.62 -1.38 -18.66
N PHE A 70 -0.41 -0.80 -18.63
CA PHE A 70 -0.17 0.52 -18.03
C PHE A 70 -1.05 1.62 -18.63
N HIS A 71 -1.23 1.60 -19.96
CA HIS A 71 -1.98 2.60 -20.72
C HIS A 71 -3.45 2.21 -20.96
N ASN A 72 -3.91 1.08 -20.43
CA ASN A 72 -5.23 0.49 -20.66
C ASN A 72 -5.59 0.27 -22.15
N LEU A 73 -4.64 -0.22 -22.95
CA LEU A 73 -4.81 -0.44 -24.38
C LEU A 73 -5.12 -1.89 -24.73
N SER A 74 -6.12 -2.10 -25.58
CA SER A 74 -6.35 -3.39 -26.23
C SER A 74 -5.21 -3.73 -27.21
N LEU A 75 -5.12 -5.00 -27.62
CA LEU A 75 -4.13 -5.43 -28.61
C LEU A 75 -4.32 -4.73 -29.97
N GLU A 76 -5.58 -4.52 -30.38
CA GLU A 76 -5.90 -3.82 -31.62
C GLU A 76 -5.43 -2.36 -31.57
N GLN A 77 -5.75 -1.66 -30.48
CA GLN A 77 -5.29 -0.28 -30.27
C GLN A 77 -3.77 -0.18 -30.25
N TRP A 78 -3.08 -1.15 -29.65
CA TRP A 78 -1.61 -1.20 -29.64
C TRP A 78 -1.02 -1.38 -31.04
N ASN A 79 -1.57 -2.31 -31.82
CA ASN A 79 -1.10 -2.60 -33.18
C ASN A 79 -1.39 -1.46 -34.17
N ALA A 80 -2.37 -0.62 -33.86
CA ALA A 80 -2.67 0.59 -34.64
C ALA A 80 -1.68 1.74 -34.40
N LEU A 81 -0.89 1.69 -33.32
CA LEU A 81 0.14 2.69 -33.03
C LEU A 81 1.35 2.51 -33.95
N SER A 82 1.99 3.62 -34.28
CA SER A 82 3.31 3.61 -34.92
C SER A 82 4.39 3.02 -33.99
N SER A 83 5.50 2.57 -34.57
CA SER A 83 6.64 2.04 -33.80
C SER A 83 7.18 3.04 -32.77
N ASP A 84 7.18 4.33 -33.10
CA ASP A 84 7.65 5.41 -32.22
C ASP A 84 6.69 5.62 -31.04
N GLU A 85 5.37 5.57 -31.27
CA GLU A 85 4.37 5.66 -30.21
C GLU A 85 4.44 4.47 -29.26
N GLN A 86 4.61 3.26 -29.79
CA GLN A 86 4.82 2.07 -28.95
C GLN A 86 6.11 2.18 -28.12
N ALA A 87 7.20 2.67 -28.72
CA ALA A 87 8.46 2.88 -28.01
C ALA A 87 8.32 3.91 -26.89
N ASN A 88 7.64 5.03 -27.14
CA ASN A 88 7.36 6.06 -26.13
C ASN A 88 6.51 5.51 -24.97
N LYS A 89 5.46 4.72 -25.28
CA LYS A 89 4.62 4.11 -24.24
C LYS A 89 5.36 3.09 -23.38
N ARG A 90 6.24 2.27 -23.97
CA ARG A 90 7.15 1.39 -23.24
C ARG A 90 8.09 2.17 -22.33
N ALA A 91 8.68 3.25 -22.83
CA ALA A 91 9.59 4.09 -22.05
C ALA A 91 8.88 4.74 -20.86
N GLU A 92 7.65 5.26 -21.05
CA GLU A 92 6.85 5.82 -19.96
C GLU A 92 6.50 4.76 -18.91
N GLN A 93 6.00 3.59 -19.33
CA GLN A 93 5.69 2.49 -18.40
C GLN A 93 6.93 2.11 -17.57
N LYS A 94 8.08 1.95 -18.22
CA LYS A 94 9.34 1.63 -17.55
C LYS A 94 9.76 2.73 -16.56
N HIS A 95 9.60 4.00 -16.92
CA HIS A 95 9.87 5.12 -16.03
C HIS A 95 9.07 5.02 -14.73
N TYR A 96 7.75 4.76 -14.82
CA TYR A 96 6.91 4.61 -13.62
C TYR A 96 7.24 3.35 -12.82
N SER A 97 7.57 2.24 -13.49
CA SER A 97 8.06 1.04 -12.82
C SER A 97 9.34 1.28 -12.01
N GLU A 98 10.27 2.08 -12.54
CA GLU A 98 11.46 2.51 -11.80
C GLU A 98 11.11 3.45 -10.65
N LEU A 99 10.12 4.34 -10.81
CA LEU A 99 9.65 5.20 -9.73
C LEU A 99 9.12 4.40 -8.54
N VAL A 100 8.44 3.27 -8.74
CA VAL A 100 8.04 2.36 -7.63
C VAL A 100 9.26 1.93 -6.81
N THR A 101 10.33 1.50 -7.48
CA THR A 101 11.57 1.08 -6.82
C THR A 101 12.26 2.26 -6.11
N ARG A 102 12.24 3.45 -6.69
CA ARG A 102 12.80 4.67 -6.07
C ARG A 102 12.00 5.11 -4.85
N LEU A 103 10.67 4.98 -4.87
CA LEU A 103 9.82 5.24 -3.71
C LEU A 103 10.15 4.30 -2.55
N ALA A 104 10.33 3.01 -2.84
CA ALA A 104 10.74 2.02 -1.84
C ALA A 104 12.10 2.39 -1.22
N LEU A 105 13.10 2.64 -2.07
CA LEU A 105 14.43 3.04 -1.63
C LEU A 105 14.39 4.32 -0.78
N GLY A 106 13.65 5.33 -1.22
CA GLY A 106 13.48 6.58 -0.47
C GLY A 106 12.85 6.36 0.91
N GLY A 107 11.81 5.53 0.99
CA GLY A 107 11.18 5.15 2.26
C GLY A 107 12.14 4.40 3.19
N ILE A 108 12.88 3.42 2.68
CA ILE A 108 13.86 2.64 3.44
C ILE A 108 14.95 3.55 4.00
N LEU A 109 15.57 4.38 3.16
CA LEU A 109 16.64 5.29 3.57
C LEU A 109 16.14 6.32 4.58
N SER A 110 14.93 6.85 4.37
CA SER A 110 14.30 7.77 5.32
C SER A 110 14.07 7.11 6.68
N ASN A 111 13.53 5.88 6.71
CA ASN A 111 13.31 5.15 7.96
C ASN A 111 14.63 4.82 8.69
N ILE A 112 15.68 4.44 7.97
CA ILE A 112 17.01 4.21 8.59
C ILE A 112 17.56 5.50 9.20
N ALA A 113 17.53 6.61 8.45
CA ALA A 113 18.03 7.90 8.91
C ALA A 113 17.25 8.40 10.13
N VAL A 114 15.92 8.34 10.08
CA VAL A 114 15.04 8.73 11.18
C VAL A 114 15.22 7.81 12.39
N GLY A 115 15.32 6.50 12.18
CA GLY A 115 15.57 5.52 13.23
C GLY A 115 16.90 5.77 13.96
N ALA A 116 17.96 6.06 13.21
CA ALA A 116 19.27 6.39 13.76
C ALA A 116 19.26 7.74 14.52
N ALA A 117 18.58 8.76 13.99
CA ALA A 117 18.45 10.06 14.63
C ALA A 117 17.53 10.05 15.87
N GLY A 118 16.67 9.04 16.00
CA GLY A 118 15.69 8.94 17.10
C GLY A 118 16.34 9.05 18.48
N LYS A 119 17.46 8.37 18.72
CA LYS A 119 18.15 8.38 20.02
C LYS A 119 18.65 9.79 20.40
N SER A 120 19.28 10.52 19.47
CA SER A 120 19.76 11.89 19.74
C SER A 120 18.61 12.90 19.82
N ALA A 121 17.47 12.62 19.18
CA ALA A 121 16.25 13.43 19.26
C ALA A 121 15.36 13.11 20.48
N GLY A 122 15.83 12.30 21.45
CA GLY A 122 15.05 11.95 22.64
C GLY A 122 13.95 10.91 22.42
N GLN A 123 13.98 10.20 21.28
CA GLN A 123 13.04 9.15 20.89
C GLN A 123 13.76 7.81 20.64
N PRO A 124 14.32 7.18 21.69
CA PRO A 124 15.13 5.96 21.54
C PRO A 124 14.36 4.75 20.97
N GLU A 125 13.03 4.78 21.04
CA GLU A 125 12.16 3.73 20.51
C GLU A 125 11.82 3.89 19.02
N MET A 126 12.23 5.00 18.39
CA MET A 126 11.87 5.32 17.01
C MET A 126 12.27 4.22 16.03
N ALA A 127 13.50 3.73 16.11
CA ALA A 127 13.97 2.64 15.26
C ALA A 127 13.08 1.38 15.38
N ALA A 128 12.66 1.03 16.59
CA ALA A 128 11.79 -0.13 16.82
C ALA A 128 10.38 0.07 16.23
N ARG A 129 9.85 1.30 16.29
CA ARG A 129 8.56 1.64 15.68
C ARG A 129 8.61 1.55 14.15
N LEU A 130 9.68 2.04 13.54
CA LEU A 130 9.85 2.01 12.08
C LEU A 130 10.02 0.58 11.57
N LEU A 131 10.85 -0.23 12.23
CA LEU A 131 11.03 -1.63 11.85
C LEU A 131 9.73 -2.43 12.03
N ALA A 132 9.00 -2.21 13.13
CA ALA A 132 7.68 -2.81 13.31
C ALA A 132 6.70 -2.39 12.21
N SER A 133 6.75 -1.12 11.77
CA SER A 133 5.93 -0.62 10.67
C SER A 133 6.25 -1.32 9.35
N ASP A 134 7.53 -1.41 8.97
CA ASP A 134 7.92 -2.01 7.71
C ASP A 134 7.54 -3.49 7.63
N VAL A 135 7.80 -4.24 8.70
CA VAL A 135 7.47 -5.67 8.78
C VAL A 135 5.95 -5.89 8.76
N LYS A 136 5.18 -5.11 9.54
CA LYS A 136 3.71 -5.27 9.57
C LYS A 136 3.09 -4.93 8.21
N ILE A 137 3.64 -3.96 7.48
CA ILE A 137 3.11 -3.53 6.17
C ILE A 137 3.40 -4.58 5.10
N ALA A 138 4.61 -5.14 5.07
CA ALA A 138 4.93 -6.24 4.16
C ALA A 138 4.00 -7.45 4.40
N ALA A 139 3.78 -7.83 5.66
CA ALA A 139 2.86 -8.91 6.02
C ALA A 139 1.41 -8.60 5.62
N TYR A 140 0.95 -7.37 5.85
CA TYR A 140 -0.37 -6.91 5.43
C TYR A 140 -0.56 -6.96 3.92
N ALA A 141 0.41 -6.45 3.15
CA ALA A 141 0.33 -6.43 1.69
C ALA A 141 0.24 -7.84 1.13
N ALA A 142 1.11 -8.75 1.59
CA ALA A 142 1.09 -10.14 1.19
C ALA A 142 -0.24 -10.83 1.55
N ALA A 143 -0.75 -10.64 2.78
CA ALA A 143 -2.02 -11.23 3.21
C ALA A 143 -3.21 -10.69 2.40
N ARG A 144 -3.27 -9.36 2.21
CA ARG A 144 -4.32 -8.71 1.43
C ARG A 144 -4.36 -9.23 0.01
N ASP A 145 -3.23 -9.20 -0.71
CA ASP A 145 -3.21 -9.58 -2.11
C ASP A 145 -3.38 -11.10 -2.29
N THR A 146 -2.98 -11.92 -1.31
CA THR A 146 -3.32 -13.36 -1.27
C THR A 146 -4.83 -13.57 -1.24
N ILE A 147 -5.55 -12.84 -0.37
CA ILE A 147 -7.01 -12.92 -0.28
C ILE A 147 -7.66 -12.43 -1.60
N GLN A 148 -7.18 -11.31 -2.16
CA GLN A 148 -7.68 -10.77 -3.42
C GLN A 148 -7.37 -11.66 -4.64
N ALA A 149 -6.33 -12.47 -4.56
CA ALA A 149 -6.03 -13.53 -5.52
C ALA A 149 -6.90 -14.78 -5.35
N THR A 150 -7.50 -14.98 -4.17
CA THR A 150 -8.28 -16.18 -3.87
C THR A 150 -9.70 -16.08 -4.42
N PHE A 151 -10.36 -14.91 -4.28
CA PHE A 151 -11.75 -14.74 -4.71
C PHE A 151 -12.05 -13.34 -5.23
N ARG A 152 -13.19 -13.19 -5.90
CA ARG A 152 -13.82 -11.91 -6.24
C ARG A 152 -15.27 -11.91 -5.75
N MET A 153 -15.81 -10.71 -5.56
CA MET A 153 -17.25 -10.49 -5.31
C MET A 153 -17.92 -9.66 -6.39
N VAL A 154 -17.14 -9.03 -7.27
CA VAL A 154 -17.63 -8.15 -8.33
C VAL A 154 -16.93 -8.52 -9.62
N GLY A 155 -17.73 -8.67 -10.68
CA GLY A 155 -17.28 -8.90 -12.05
C GLY A 155 -17.83 -7.83 -12.99
N MET A 156 -17.43 -7.92 -14.26
CA MET A 156 -17.88 -7.06 -15.35
C MET A 156 -18.74 -7.87 -16.32
N ARG A 157 -19.90 -7.33 -16.73
CA ARG A 157 -20.83 -8.05 -17.63
C ARG A 157 -20.27 -8.27 -19.03
N GLY A 158 -19.42 -7.37 -19.49
CA GLY A 158 -18.75 -7.43 -20.79
C GLY A 158 -17.23 -7.47 -20.65
N PRO A 159 -16.52 -7.63 -21.77
CA PRO A 159 -15.06 -7.60 -21.78
C PRO A 159 -14.55 -6.22 -21.36
N THR A 160 -13.45 -6.20 -20.61
CA THR A 160 -12.69 -4.99 -20.28
C THR A 160 -11.22 -5.26 -20.58
N ASN A 161 -10.43 -4.20 -20.66
CA ASN A 161 -8.97 -4.29 -20.73
C ASN A 161 -8.32 -4.56 -19.35
N GLY A 162 -9.13 -4.72 -18.29
CA GLY A 162 -8.67 -4.97 -16.92
C GLY A 162 -8.07 -3.76 -16.21
N GLY A 163 -8.46 -2.54 -16.62
CA GLY A 163 -7.84 -1.30 -16.20
C GLY A 163 -8.59 -0.03 -16.59
N ILE A 164 -7.98 1.12 -16.33
CA ILE A 164 -8.49 2.46 -16.67
C ILE A 164 -7.42 3.31 -17.36
N SER A 165 -7.82 4.15 -18.31
CA SER A 165 -6.88 4.99 -19.06
C SER A 165 -6.26 6.14 -18.24
N ASP A 166 -5.27 6.82 -18.81
CA ASP A 166 -4.51 7.90 -18.18
C ASP A 166 -5.33 9.07 -17.60
N PRO A 167 -6.36 9.61 -18.29
CA PRO A 167 -7.25 10.60 -17.69
C PRO A 167 -8.00 10.07 -16.45
N HIS A 168 -8.45 8.81 -16.51
CA HIS A 168 -9.21 8.19 -15.43
C HIS A 168 -8.33 7.75 -14.27
N ILE A 169 -7.09 7.29 -14.50
CA ILE A 169 -6.13 7.00 -13.41
C ILE A 169 -5.76 8.29 -12.66
N THR A 170 -5.67 9.42 -13.37
CA THR A 170 -5.45 10.73 -12.76
C THR A 170 -6.65 11.16 -11.92
N SER A 171 -7.87 10.97 -12.43
CA SER A 171 -9.11 11.24 -11.67
C SER A 171 -9.20 10.38 -10.41
N ALA A 172 -8.98 9.06 -10.55
CA ALA A 172 -8.94 8.13 -9.43
C ALA A 172 -7.88 8.51 -8.39
N GLY A 173 -6.70 8.96 -8.82
CA GLY A 173 -5.67 9.45 -7.91
C GLY A 173 -6.09 10.68 -7.10
N ARG A 174 -6.82 11.62 -7.70
CA ARG A 174 -7.38 12.77 -6.96
C ARG A 174 -8.41 12.32 -5.91
N PHE A 175 -9.30 11.41 -6.29
CA PHE A 175 -10.27 10.84 -5.37
C PHE A 175 -9.58 10.11 -4.22
N TYR A 176 -8.63 9.23 -4.53
CA TYR A 176 -7.87 8.46 -3.55
C TYR A 176 -7.08 9.35 -2.59
N GLY A 177 -6.45 10.42 -3.10
CA GLY A 177 -5.74 11.38 -2.28
C GLY A 177 -6.67 12.09 -1.28
N MET A 178 -7.83 12.57 -1.74
CA MET A 178 -8.83 13.18 -0.88
C MET A 178 -9.38 12.19 0.16
N ALA A 179 -9.68 10.96 -0.26
CA ALA A 179 -10.15 9.91 0.64
C ALA A 179 -9.10 9.59 1.72
N ASN A 180 -7.82 9.54 1.37
CA ASN A 180 -6.72 9.35 2.34
C ASN A 180 -6.60 10.52 3.31
N VAL A 181 -6.67 11.77 2.84
CA VAL A 181 -6.66 12.94 3.74
C VAL A 181 -7.81 12.85 4.75
N LEU A 182 -9.04 12.64 4.28
CA LEU A 182 -10.22 12.54 5.16
C LEU A 182 -10.09 11.38 6.15
N THR A 183 -9.61 10.23 5.68
CA THR A 183 -9.40 9.04 6.51
C THR A 183 -8.37 9.30 7.60
N ASN A 184 -7.23 9.92 7.25
CA ASN A 184 -6.17 10.22 8.20
C ASN A 184 -6.61 11.26 9.25
N LEU A 185 -7.39 12.26 8.86
CA LEU A 185 -7.93 13.26 9.78
C LEU A 185 -8.98 12.64 10.71
N THR A 186 -9.87 11.82 10.16
CA THR A 186 -10.87 11.08 10.95
C THR A 186 -10.20 10.12 11.94
N ALA A 187 -9.12 9.45 11.53
CA ALA A 187 -8.35 8.58 12.41
C ALA A 187 -7.74 9.32 13.61
N ASN A 188 -7.31 10.58 13.42
CA ASN A 188 -6.83 11.41 14.54
C ASN A 188 -7.95 11.73 15.52
N GLU A 189 -9.12 12.15 15.03
CA GLU A 189 -10.26 12.52 15.88
C GLU A 189 -10.85 11.32 16.62
N LEU A 190 -10.86 10.14 15.99
CA LEU A 190 -11.34 8.89 16.60
C LEU A 190 -10.26 8.17 17.42
N SER A 191 -9.03 8.69 17.46
CA SER A 191 -7.96 8.08 18.25
C SER A 191 -8.31 8.14 19.73
N SER A 192 -8.22 6.99 20.39
CA SER A 192 -8.42 6.94 21.84
C SER A 192 -7.40 7.83 22.57
N PRO A 193 -7.82 8.69 23.51
CA PRO A 193 -6.89 9.47 24.33
C PRO A 193 -6.00 8.57 25.20
N ASP A 194 -6.50 7.37 25.52
CA ASP A 194 -5.83 6.35 26.31
C ASP A 194 -4.82 5.51 25.50
N LEU A 195 -4.71 5.74 24.19
CA LEU A 195 -3.94 4.88 23.28
C LEU A 195 -2.44 4.87 23.61
N ALA A 196 -1.84 6.03 23.87
CA ALA A 196 -0.41 6.12 24.20
C ALA A 196 -0.08 5.32 25.47
N THR A 197 -0.91 5.45 26.50
CA THR A 197 -0.79 4.75 27.77
C THR A 197 -1.01 3.24 27.63
N ALA A 198 -1.95 2.83 26.78
CA ALA A 198 -2.18 1.43 26.45
C ALA A 198 -0.98 0.80 25.73
N ARG A 199 -0.39 1.51 24.76
CA ARG A 199 0.82 1.10 24.04
C ARG A 199 2.01 0.91 24.97
N GLN A 200 2.24 1.85 25.88
CA GLN A 200 3.28 1.71 26.90
C GLN A 200 3.09 0.43 27.72
N ARG A 201 1.86 0.16 28.18
CA ARG A 201 1.60 -1.06 28.96
C ARG A 201 1.80 -2.33 28.14
N TRP A 202 1.32 -2.37 26.90
CA TRP A 202 1.47 -3.53 26.02
C TRP A 202 2.95 -3.78 25.71
N ALA A 203 3.73 -2.70 25.53
CA ALA A 203 5.17 -2.74 25.42
C ALA A 203 5.89 -3.20 26.72
N GLY A 204 5.19 -3.42 27.82
CA GLY A 204 5.78 -3.80 29.10
C GLY A 204 6.51 -2.66 29.81
N LEU A 205 6.23 -1.41 29.44
CA LEU A 205 6.68 -0.24 30.17
C LEU A 205 5.77 0.05 31.37
N ASN A 206 6.26 0.88 32.29
CA ASN A 206 5.46 1.39 33.39
C ASN A 206 4.30 2.20 32.83
N SER A 207 3.08 1.82 33.23
CA SER A 207 1.84 2.45 32.80
C SER A 207 0.78 2.22 33.89
N PRO A 208 -0.11 3.20 34.12
CA PRO A 208 -1.21 3.05 35.07
C PRO A 208 -2.24 1.99 34.65
N PHE A 209 -2.17 1.46 33.42
CA PHE A 209 -3.09 0.43 32.95
C PHE A 209 -2.64 -0.98 33.36
N ASN A 210 -3.60 -1.83 33.72
CA ASN A 210 -3.36 -3.27 33.71
C ASN A 210 -3.36 -3.81 32.26
N LYS A 211 -2.89 -5.05 32.06
CA LYS A 211 -2.78 -5.65 30.73
C LYS A 211 -4.14 -5.71 30.02
N GLY A 212 -5.21 -6.10 30.71
CA GLY A 212 -6.54 -6.22 30.12
C GLY A 212 -7.11 -4.89 29.60
N ARG A 213 -6.97 -3.81 30.36
CA ARG A 213 -7.40 -2.46 29.93
C ARG A 213 -6.60 -2.00 28.72
N ALA A 214 -5.28 -2.17 28.72
CA ALA A 214 -4.43 -1.83 27.59
C ALA A 214 -4.81 -2.64 26.33
N THR A 215 -5.05 -3.94 26.48
CA THR A 215 -5.50 -4.81 25.39
C THR A 215 -6.83 -4.33 24.81
N ASN A 216 -7.79 -3.98 25.66
CA ASN A 216 -9.10 -3.49 25.21
C ASN A 216 -8.97 -2.20 24.37
N VAL A 217 -8.18 -1.22 24.84
CA VAL A 217 -7.96 0.04 24.12
C VAL A 217 -7.30 -0.22 22.76
N ILE A 218 -6.26 -1.04 22.71
CA ILE A 218 -5.57 -1.33 21.45
C ILE A 218 -6.46 -2.13 20.49
N VAL A 219 -7.22 -3.13 20.96
CA VAL A 219 -8.17 -3.86 20.11
C VAL A 219 -9.24 -2.93 19.53
N ARG A 220 -9.79 -2.01 20.34
CA ARG A 220 -10.76 -1.01 19.86
C ARG A 220 -10.14 -0.08 18.84
N GLN A 221 -8.92 0.42 19.08
CA GLN A 221 -8.22 1.27 18.14
C GLN A 221 -7.93 0.54 16.82
N SER A 222 -7.47 -0.71 16.87
CA SER A 222 -7.25 -1.54 15.69
C SER A 222 -8.54 -1.75 14.89
N ALA A 223 -9.68 -1.90 15.57
CA ALA A 223 -10.99 -2.02 14.91
C ALA A 223 -11.40 -0.70 14.23
N VAL A 224 -11.15 0.46 14.85
CA VAL A 224 -11.37 1.78 14.22
C VAL A 224 -10.51 1.93 12.97
N SER A 225 -9.20 1.64 13.07
CA SER A 225 -8.28 1.70 11.93
C SER A 225 -8.73 0.76 10.80
N ALA A 226 -9.17 -0.46 11.14
CA ALA A 226 -9.69 -1.41 10.17
C ALA A 226 -10.98 -0.93 9.48
N ALA A 227 -11.91 -0.34 10.24
CA ALA A 227 -13.16 0.18 9.70
C ALA A 227 -12.94 1.37 8.77
N LEU A 228 -12.05 2.29 9.15
CA LEU A 228 -11.69 3.44 8.32
C LEU A 228 -11.00 3.01 7.03
N ASN A 229 -10.03 2.10 7.11
CA ASN A 229 -9.33 1.59 5.93
C ASN A 229 -10.27 0.80 5.01
N LEU A 230 -11.17 -0.01 5.58
CA LEU A 230 -12.23 -0.71 4.85
C LEU A 230 -13.11 0.27 4.07
N ALA A 231 -13.60 1.33 4.71
CA ALA A 231 -14.47 2.31 4.07
C ALA A 231 -13.75 3.00 2.90
N MET A 232 -12.52 3.48 3.13
CA MET A 232 -11.71 4.15 2.11
C MET A 232 -11.42 3.24 0.91
N GLU A 233 -10.99 2.00 1.16
CA GLU A 233 -10.65 1.03 0.10
C GLU A 233 -11.89 0.51 -0.63
N THR A 234 -13.05 0.47 0.03
CA THR A 234 -14.33 0.18 -0.64
C THR A 234 -14.71 1.29 -1.61
N LEU A 235 -14.55 2.54 -1.20
CA LEU A 235 -14.85 3.72 -2.01
C LEU A 235 -13.87 3.87 -3.19
N ASP A 236 -12.58 3.69 -2.95
CA ASP A 236 -11.56 3.72 -4.01
C ASP A 236 -11.82 2.64 -5.05
N TRP A 237 -12.04 1.41 -4.60
CA TRP A 237 -12.26 0.29 -5.51
C TRP A 237 -13.57 0.44 -6.29
N LEU A 238 -14.63 0.95 -5.67
CA LEU A 238 -15.86 1.36 -6.35
C LEU A 238 -15.58 2.39 -7.44
N ASN A 239 -14.81 3.43 -7.13
CA ASN A 239 -14.48 4.51 -8.06
C ASN A 239 -13.70 3.99 -9.28
N VAL A 240 -12.64 3.22 -9.06
CA VAL A 240 -11.80 2.66 -10.13
C VAL A 240 -12.57 1.70 -11.02
N THR A 241 -13.31 0.76 -10.42
CA THR A 241 -14.08 -0.22 -11.20
C THR A 241 -15.28 0.40 -11.89
N GLN A 242 -15.79 1.54 -11.40
CA GLN A 242 -16.81 2.28 -12.14
C GLN A 242 -16.22 2.95 -13.38
N HIS A 243 -15.05 3.59 -13.26
CA HIS A 243 -14.34 4.13 -14.41
C HIS A 243 -14.03 3.05 -15.45
N GLU A 244 -13.56 1.88 -15.03
CA GLU A 244 -13.31 0.74 -15.94
C GLU A 244 -14.60 0.31 -16.66
N ALA A 245 -15.71 0.21 -15.92
CA ALA A 245 -16.99 -0.17 -16.51
C ALA A 245 -17.48 0.87 -17.52
N ASP A 246 -17.37 2.15 -17.20
CA ASP A 246 -17.79 3.26 -18.05
C ASP A 246 -16.95 3.32 -19.34
N GLU A 247 -15.62 3.18 -19.24
CA GLU A 247 -14.72 3.15 -20.41
C GLU A 247 -14.99 1.97 -21.34
N ALA A 248 -15.31 0.80 -20.78
CA ALA A 248 -15.63 -0.39 -21.55
C ALA A 248 -17.09 -0.45 -22.02
N GLY A 249 -17.91 0.56 -21.70
CA GLY A 249 -19.35 0.56 -22.03
C GLY A 249 -20.10 -0.61 -21.40
N THR A 250 -19.67 -1.05 -20.23
CA THR A 250 -20.21 -2.21 -19.51
C THR A 250 -20.72 -1.83 -18.12
N GLN A 251 -21.10 -2.84 -17.33
CA GLN A 251 -21.61 -2.65 -15.98
C GLN A 251 -21.00 -3.67 -15.03
N GLN A 252 -20.73 -3.19 -13.82
CA GLN A 252 -20.37 -4.04 -12.70
C GLN A 252 -21.57 -4.86 -12.25
N PHE A 253 -21.34 -6.08 -11.80
CA PHE A 253 -22.38 -6.90 -11.20
C PHE A 253 -21.84 -7.75 -10.05
N LEU A 254 -22.73 -8.17 -9.15
CA LEU A 254 -22.40 -9.07 -8.05
C LEU A 254 -22.05 -10.44 -8.62
N ASP A 255 -20.79 -10.85 -8.47
CA ASP A 255 -20.27 -12.09 -9.01
C ASP A 255 -19.28 -12.74 -8.02
N PRO A 256 -19.79 -13.45 -7.00
CA PRO A 256 -18.95 -14.19 -6.07
C PRO A 256 -18.31 -15.38 -6.78
N ALA A 257 -16.99 -15.38 -6.91
CA ALA A 257 -16.26 -16.46 -7.56
C ALA A 257 -14.92 -16.73 -6.88
N LEU A 258 -14.54 -18.00 -6.75
CA LEU A 258 -13.18 -18.39 -6.42
C LEU A 258 -12.32 -18.27 -7.68
N LYS A 259 -11.21 -17.55 -7.58
CA LYS A 259 -10.29 -17.34 -8.71
C LYS A 259 -9.38 -18.54 -8.91
N GLY A 260 -8.91 -19.17 -7.82
CA GLY A 260 -8.37 -20.54 -7.78
C GLY A 260 -7.16 -20.87 -8.66
N LYS A 261 -6.67 -19.93 -9.45
CA LYS A 261 -5.61 -20.11 -10.44
C LYS A 261 -4.25 -19.73 -9.84
N ARG A 262 -3.21 -20.53 -10.12
CA ARG A 262 -1.84 -20.31 -9.62
C ARG A 262 -1.29 -18.95 -10.08
N GLU A 263 -1.73 -18.52 -11.25
CA GLU A 263 -1.37 -17.27 -11.91
C GLU A 263 -1.85 -16.05 -11.10
N ASP A 264 -2.98 -16.16 -10.42
CA ASP A 264 -3.51 -15.10 -9.56
C ASP A 264 -2.68 -14.93 -8.29
N TYR A 265 -2.12 -16.01 -7.72
CA TYR A 265 -1.21 -15.91 -6.57
C TYR A 265 0.14 -15.29 -6.94
N ALA A 266 0.49 -15.29 -8.22
CA ALA A 266 1.67 -14.57 -8.69
C ALA A 266 1.55 -13.05 -8.46
N ARG A 267 0.32 -12.54 -8.23
CA ARG A 267 0.01 -11.19 -7.75
C ARG A 267 0.76 -10.80 -6.47
N VAL A 268 1.02 -11.77 -5.59
CA VAL A 268 1.72 -11.52 -4.32
C VAL A 268 3.18 -11.11 -4.58
N MET A 269 3.78 -11.67 -5.64
CA MET A 269 5.17 -11.40 -6.02
C MET A 269 5.32 -10.18 -6.92
N ASP A 270 4.27 -9.40 -7.14
CA ASP A 270 4.33 -8.14 -7.87
C ASP A 270 3.56 -7.02 -7.14
N GLN A 271 2.24 -7.12 -7.00
CA GLN A 271 1.40 -6.06 -6.45
C GLN A 271 1.65 -5.81 -4.97
N SER A 272 1.95 -6.84 -4.17
CA SER A 272 2.26 -6.66 -2.75
C SER A 272 3.56 -5.89 -2.53
N ILE A 273 4.53 -6.06 -3.43
CA ILE A 273 5.81 -5.36 -3.38
C ILE A 273 5.58 -3.88 -3.70
N THR A 274 4.83 -3.61 -4.78
CA THR A 274 4.41 -2.25 -5.16
C THR A 274 3.56 -1.57 -4.07
N ARG A 275 2.64 -2.32 -3.44
CA ARG A 275 1.81 -1.84 -2.31
C ARG A 275 2.65 -1.50 -1.08
N THR A 276 3.63 -2.35 -0.75
CA THR A 276 4.55 -2.12 0.37
C THR A 276 5.31 -0.81 0.15
N ALA A 277 5.83 -0.57 -1.05
CA ALA A 277 6.50 0.68 -1.40
C ALA A 277 5.58 1.90 -1.26
N ALA A 278 4.35 1.82 -1.74
CA ALA A 278 3.37 2.90 -1.65
C ALA A 278 3.07 3.28 -0.19
N ILE A 279 2.82 2.28 0.67
CA ILE A 279 2.46 2.52 2.07
C ILE A 279 3.69 2.99 2.87
N ASN A 280 4.83 2.30 2.75
CA ASN A 280 6.04 2.64 3.50
C ASN A 280 6.57 4.03 3.14
N SER A 281 6.59 4.40 1.86
CA SER A 281 7.06 5.73 1.44
C SER A 281 6.16 6.86 1.98
N ASN A 282 4.83 6.67 2.00
CA ASN A 282 3.90 7.65 2.57
C ASN A 282 4.01 7.76 4.10
N ILE A 283 4.26 6.66 4.80
CA ILE A 283 4.51 6.66 6.25
C ILE A 283 5.86 7.30 6.57
N ALA A 284 6.91 7.00 5.81
CA ALA A 284 8.22 7.61 5.96
C ALA A 284 8.14 9.13 5.76
N LEU A 285 7.45 9.58 4.70
CA LEU A 285 7.19 10.99 4.44
C LEU A 285 6.45 11.66 5.60
N GLY A 286 5.36 11.05 6.07
CA GLY A 286 4.58 11.58 7.19
C GLY A 286 5.38 11.66 8.50
N THR A 287 6.19 10.64 8.77
CA THR A 287 7.09 10.59 9.94
C THR A 287 8.14 11.70 9.87
N ALA A 288 8.80 11.85 8.71
CA ALA A 288 9.79 12.90 8.50
C ALA A 288 9.19 14.30 8.68
N ILE A 289 8.01 14.55 8.10
CA ILE A 289 7.29 15.82 8.26
C ILE A 289 6.92 16.08 9.72
N ASN A 290 6.43 15.06 10.44
CA ASN A 290 6.08 15.20 11.85
C ASN A 290 7.32 15.56 12.69
N MET A 291 8.45 14.90 12.44
CA MET A 291 9.72 15.21 13.11
C MET A 291 10.24 16.61 12.80
N ILE A 292 10.21 17.03 11.53
CA ILE A 292 10.58 18.40 11.15
C ILE A 292 9.66 19.40 11.84
N GLY A 293 8.35 19.13 11.85
CA GLY A 293 7.36 19.96 12.54
C GLY A 293 7.67 20.12 14.03
N ALA A 294 7.98 19.03 14.71
CA ALA A 294 8.39 19.08 16.11
C ALA A 294 9.70 19.87 16.30
N TRP A 295 10.67 19.72 15.40
CA TRP A 295 11.94 20.45 15.45
C TRP A 295 11.78 21.96 15.28
N VAL A 296 10.87 22.41 14.41
CA VAL A 296 10.56 23.83 14.20
C VAL A 296 9.52 24.38 15.19
N GLY A 297 9.16 23.61 16.22
CA GLY A 297 8.30 24.07 17.32
C GLY A 297 6.80 24.04 17.04
N LEU A 298 6.32 23.28 16.06
CA LEU A 298 4.89 23.04 15.87
C LEU A 298 4.33 22.18 17.03
N SER A 299 3.10 22.48 17.43
CA SER A 299 2.38 21.62 18.39
C SER A 299 2.09 20.24 17.78
N PRO A 300 1.98 19.18 18.60
CA PRO A 300 1.69 17.83 18.10
C PRO A 300 0.47 17.77 17.18
N THR A 301 -0.60 18.50 17.51
CA THR A 301 -1.81 18.59 16.69
C THR A 301 -1.54 19.22 15.31
N ARG A 302 -0.74 20.30 15.26
CA ARG A 302 -0.40 20.97 13.99
C ARG A 302 0.53 20.11 13.13
N SER A 303 1.52 19.46 13.75
CA SER A 303 2.39 18.51 13.07
C SER A 303 1.62 17.32 12.51
N ALA A 304 0.69 16.76 13.27
CA ALA A 304 -0.15 15.64 12.84
C ALA A 304 -1.12 16.04 11.72
N LEU A 305 -1.74 17.23 11.80
CA LEU A 305 -2.58 17.77 10.74
C LEU A 305 -1.78 17.91 9.43
N LEU A 306 -0.59 18.51 9.51
CA LEU A 306 0.28 18.70 8.35
C LEU A 306 0.74 17.36 7.77
N SER A 307 1.28 16.46 8.61
CA SER A 307 1.77 15.15 8.13
C SER A 307 0.66 14.34 7.47
N ASN A 308 -0.52 14.29 8.08
CA ASN A 308 -1.64 13.50 7.57
C ASN A 308 -2.20 14.05 6.26
N THR A 309 -2.24 15.38 6.13
CA THR A 309 -2.66 16.05 4.90
C THR A 309 -1.66 15.80 3.78
N VAL A 310 -0.37 16.03 4.04
CA VAL A 310 0.67 15.86 3.01
C VAL A 310 0.81 14.40 2.59
N SER A 311 0.79 13.44 3.53
CA SER A 311 0.80 12.02 3.21
C SER A 311 -0.42 11.59 2.39
N GLY A 312 -1.61 12.15 2.66
CA GLY A 312 -2.81 11.86 1.87
C GLY A 312 -2.74 12.42 0.45
N VAL A 313 -2.26 13.67 0.30
CA VAL A 313 -2.02 14.26 -1.03
C VAL A 313 -0.96 13.47 -1.81
N ALA A 314 0.13 13.08 -1.15
CA ALA A 314 1.19 12.27 -1.75
C ALA A 314 0.66 10.91 -2.23
N ALA A 315 -0.21 10.26 -1.46
CA ALA A 315 -0.87 9.01 -1.87
C ALA A 315 -1.66 9.18 -3.18
N GLY A 316 -2.36 10.32 -3.37
CA GLY A 316 -3.04 10.64 -4.61
C GLY A 316 -2.09 10.92 -5.78
N MET A 317 -1.00 11.64 -5.54
CA MET A 317 0.03 11.92 -6.56
C MET A 317 0.75 10.65 -7.03
N GLN A 318 0.96 9.70 -6.13
CA GLN A 318 1.59 8.41 -6.43
C GLN A 318 0.64 7.43 -7.13
N TYR A 319 -0.66 7.76 -7.25
CA TYR A 319 -1.66 6.80 -7.70
C TYR A 319 -1.40 6.28 -9.12
N LYS A 320 -0.96 7.13 -10.06
CA LYS A 320 -0.55 6.66 -11.40
C LYS A 320 0.62 5.69 -11.29
N THR A 321 1.66 6.04 -10.53
CA THR A 321 2.84 5.17 -10.30
C THR A 321 2.48 3.79 -9.76
N ILE A 322 1.47 3.69 -8.91
CA ILE A 322 1.08 2.42 -8.27
C ILE A 322 -0.01 1.71 -9.08
N GLY A 323 -1.11 2.39 -9.35
CA GLY A 323 -2.29 1.83 -10.00
C GLY A 323 -2.05 1.45 -11.47
N ALA A 324 -1.31 2.25 -12.24
CA ALA A 324 -0.99 1.89 -13.62
C ALA A 324 0.06 0.77 -13.68
N THR A 325 1.01 0.72 -12.73
CA THR A 325 1.93 -0.42 -12.59
C THR A 325 1.20 -1.71 -12.22
N TRP A 326 0.18 -1.68 -11.36
CA TRP A 326 -0.63 -2.86 -11.07
C TRP A 326 -1.39 -3.39 -12.29
N GLN A 327 -1.86 -2.49 -13.17
CA GLN A 327 -2.48 -2.86 -14.46
C GLN A 327 -1.45 -3.48 -15.41
N ALA A 328 -0.25 -2.91 -15.49
CA ALA A 328 0.87 -3.47 -16.25
C ALA A 328 1.24 -4.89 -15.79
N GLU A 329 1.41 -5.07 -14.48
CA GLU A 329 1.72 -6.37 -13.87
C GLU A 329 0.61 -7.40 -14.15
N ALA A 330 -0.66 -6.99 -14.10
CA ALA A 330 -1.79 -7.86 -14.45
C ALA A 330 -1.75 -8.29 -15.91
N ALA A 331 -1.54 -7.36 -16.84
CA ALA A 331 -1.46 -7.66 -18.27
C ALA A 331 -0.28 -8.58 -18.61
N VAL A 332 0.87 -8.41 -17.96
CA VAL A 332 2.03 -9.31 -18.13
C VAL A 332 1.70 -10.70 -17.60
N ARG A 333 1.07 -10.82 -16.42
CA ARG A 333 0.68 -12.13 -15.88
C ARG A 333 -0.26 -12.88 -16.82
N GLU A 334 -1.25 -12.19 -17.39
CA GLU A 334 -2.19 -12.77 -18.33
C GLU A 334 -1.49 -13.23 -19.62
N ALA A 335 -0.64 -12.39 -20.21
CA ALA A 335 0.11 -12.74 -21.42
C ALA A 335 1.05 -13.93 -21.21
N GLU A 336 1.75 -13.99 -20.08
CA GLU A 336 2.65 -15.09 -19.74
C GLU A 336 1.90 -16.40 -19.47
N ALA A 337 0.72 -16.33 -18.85
CA ALA A 337 -0.13 -17.49 -18.64
C ALA A 337 -0.61 -18.10 -19.96
N LEU A 338 -0.99 -17.27 -20.93
CA LEU A 338 -1.38 -17.71 -22.27
C LEU A 338 -0.21 -18.35 -23.02
N ARG A 339 1.01 -17.79 -22.87
CA ARG A 339 2.21 -18.37 -23.47
C ARG A 339 2.50 -19.77 -22.92
N SER A 340 2.46 -19.96 -21.60
CA SER A 340 2.71 -21.27 -20.98
C SER A 340 1.65 -22.33 -21.28
N GLN A 341 0.48 -21.96 -21.79
CA GLN A 341 -0.54 -22.91 -22.26
C GLN A 341 -0.37 -23.29 -23.75
N ALA A 342 0.41 -22.51 -24.50
CA ALA A 342 0.68 -22.75 -25.92
C ALA A 342 1.96 -23.58 -26.17
N GLU A 343 2.81 -23.73 -25.15
CA GLU A 343 4.01 -24.59 -25.12
C GLU A 343 3.68 -25.99 -24.57
#